data_AF-A0A8T6EIJ4-F1
#
_entry.id   AF-A0A8T6EIJ4-F1
#
_cell.length_a   1.000
_cell.length_b   1.000
_cell.length_c   1.000
_cell.angle_alpha   90.00
_cell.angle_beta   90.00
_cell.angle_gamma   90.00
#
_symmetry.space_group_name_H-M   'P 1'
#
loop_
_entity.id
_entity.type
_entity.pdbx_description
1 polymer ?
#
loop_
_entity_poly.entity_id
_entity_poly.type
_entity_poly.pdbx_seq_one_letter_code
_entity_poly.pdbx_strand_id
1 'polypeptide(L)'
;MSASVQDVAEKIATLIQQSPTKTLLGSSLIPILRLSFPGFKPVDYGSANLRHFVRANVPTVREVSLQGVDIVYGLQSTPNTTSAPLSVEEENSSKSNKARRGLQIAPRVWKTFASPSERYQLFGNQLSGELRVVEQGELSPGSPWTRIPSCSPEEHLGIAKDFISVLQDEEHKNSLLSTLDKPGWWNIFLFTAQRLGLATRWHEHRQRRLHEQFLNTIQRKGIPLPKQRGRTAASSPVDKSSSTVSHANSAHIYGPGESLRRIVIGAINRMSVSELRSLNIPIGHIIDELKAD
;
A
#
# COMPACT_ATOMS: atom_id res chain seq x y z
N MET A 1 11.56 37.88 19.34
CA MET A 1 12.83 37.18 19.10
C MET A 1 12.51 35.90 18.37
N SER A 2 12.95 35.75 17.12
CA SER A 2 12.70 34.53 16.34
C SER A 2 13.56 33.40 16.89
N ALA A 3 12.96 32.25 17.20
CA ALA A 3 13.70 31.08 17.66
C ALA A 3 14.70 30.65 16.59
N SER A 4 15.91 30.23 16.99
CA SER A 4 16.91 29.78 16.03
C SER A 4 16.49 28.47 15.38
N VAL A 5 17.04 28.17 14.20
CA VAL A 5 16.81 26.89 13.50
C VAL A 5 17.12 25.71 14.42
N GLN A 6 18.19 25.84 15.21
CA GLN A 6 18.68 24.82 16.14
C GLN A 6 17.68 24.55 17.27
N ASP A 7 17.10 25.61 17.86
CA ASP A 7 16.11 25.48 18.94
C ASP A 7 14.86 24.73 18.47
N VAL A 8 14.41 25.03 17.24
CA VAL A 8 13.26 24.36 16.63
C VAL A 8 13.60 22.90 16.32
N ALA A 9 14.79 22.63 15.78
CA ALA A 9 15.25 21.28 15.46
C ALA A 9 15.34 20.38 16.69
N GLU A 10 15.95 20.87 17.77
CA GLU A 10 16.07 20.16 19.04
C GLU A 10 14.71 19.91 19.67
N LYS A 11 13.79 20.88 19.57
CA LYS A 11 12.41 20.70 20.05
C LYS A 11 11.69 19.59 19.27
N ILE A 12 11.84 19.52 17.95
CA ILE A 12 11.24 18.45 17.13
C ILE A 12 11.77 17.08 17.56
N ALA A 13 13.09 16.94 17.71
CA ALA A 13 13.71 15.69 18.16
C ALA A 13 13.22 15.28 19.56
N THR A 14 13.13 16.23 20.49
CA THR A 14 12.65 16.01 21.86
C THR A 14 11.19 15.56 21.88
N LEU A 15 10.32 16.20 21.10
CA LEU A 15 8.90 15.85 21.02
C LEU A 15 8.69 14.42 20.50
N ILE A 16 9.47 14.02 19.50
CA ILE A 16 9.42 12.66 18.96
C ILE A 16 9.99 11.67 19.98
N GLN A 17 11.05 12.02 20.71
CA GLN A 17 11.61 11.17 21.76
C GLN A 17 10.64 10.98 22.94
N GLN A 18 9.86 12.00 23.28
CA GLN A 18 8.90 11.96 24.39
C GLN A 18 7.57 11.30 24.03
N SER A 19 7.28 11.05 22.75
CA SER A 19 6.03 10.41 22.35
C SER A 19 6.02 8.91 22.71
N PRO A 20 4.86 8.34 23.10
CA PRO A 20 4.76 6.93 23.49
C PRO A 20 5.23 5.96 22.41
N THR A 21 5.00 6.30 21.14
CA THR A 21 5.35 5.50 19.97
C THR A 21 6.70 5.87 19.36
N LYS A 22 7.43 6.83 19.94
CA LYS A 22 8.65 7.44 19.39
C LYS A 22 8.47 7.99 17.97
N THR A 23 7.24 8.33 17.64
CA THR A 23 6.81 8.89 16.35
C THR A 23 5.81 10.02 16.55
N LEU A 24 5.75 10.96 15.61
CA LEU A 24 4.76 12.04 15.58
C LEU A 24 4.31 12.37 14.15
N LEU A 25 3.04 12.73 14.03
CA LEU A 25 2.42 13.20 12.80
C LEU A 25 2.84 14.64 12.47
N GLY A 26 3.05 14.92 11.18
CA GLY A 26 3.37 16.25 10.66
C GLY A 26 2.29 17.28 10.97
N SER A 27 1.02 16.89 10.87
CA SER A 27 -0.12 17.73 11.24
C SER A 27 -0.18 18.05 12.73
N SER A 28 0.36 17.18 13.59
CA SER A 28 0.45 17.40 15.03
C SER A 28 1.69 18.22 15.42
N LEU A 29 2.78 18.10 14.65
CA LEU A 29 4.02 18.84 14.90
C LEU A 29 3.84 20.36 14.75
N ILE A 30 3.15 20.84 13.70
CA ILE A 30 2.99 22.29 13.46
C ILE A 30 2.29 23.01 14.63
N PRO A 31 1.13 22.55 15.14
CA PRO A 31 0.48 23.16 16.30
C PRO A 31 1.37 23.17 17.56
N ILE A 32 2.05 22.06 17.86
CA ILE A 32 2.91 21.95 19.05
C ILE A 32 4.13 22.88 18.94
N LEU A 33 4.71 23.00 17.74
CA LEU A 33 5.78 23.95 17.48
C LEU A 33 5.32 25.39 17.61
N ARG A 34 4.10 25.73 17.18
CA ARG A 34 3.54 27.08 17.35
C ARG A 34 3.21 27.43 18.79
N LEU A 35 2.90 26.44 19.63
CA LEU A 35 2.75 26.64 21.07
C LEU A 35 4.10 26.94 21.75
N SER A 36 5.19 26.32 21.27
CA SER A 36 6.53 26.53 21.82
C SER A 36 7.25 27.73 21.21
N PHE A 37 6.95 28.05 19.96
CA PHE A 37 7.55 29.12 19.15
C PHE A 37 6.43 29.87 18.42
N PRO A 38 5.81 30.88 19.07
CA PRO A 38 4.74 31.66 18.49
C PRO A 38 5.16 32.29 17.16
N GLY A 39 4.39 32.04 16.10
CA GLY A 39 4.67 32.55 14.77
C GLY A 39 5.50 31.64 13.87
N PHE A 40 5.91 30.44 14.32
CA PHE A 40 6.67 29.51 13.51
C PHE A 40 6.04 29.22 12.14
N LYS A 41 6.80 29.51 11.07
CA LYS A 41 6.53 29.10 9.70
C LYS A 41 7.83 28.57 9.08
N PRO A 42 7.81 27.40 8.42
CA PRO A 42 8.99 26.84 7.73
C PRO A 42 9.63 27.81 6.72
N VAL A 43 8.82 28.67 6.10
CA VAL A 43 9.24 29.65 5.09
C VAL A 43 10.21 30.67 5.67
N ASP A 44 10.03 31.06 6.94
CA ASP A 44 10.88 32.04 7.63
C ASP A 44 12.30 31.48 7.87
N TYR A 45 12.48 30.17 7.68
CA TYR A 45 13.74 29.43 7.79
C TYR A 45 14.22 28.89 6.43
N GLY A 46 13.80 29.51 5.32
CA GLY A 46 14.21 29.11 3.97
C GLY A 46 13.67 27.75 3.53
N SER A 47 12.65 27.23 4.19
CA SER A 47 12.06 25.92 3.88
C SER A 47 10.65 26.02 3.32
N ALA A 48 10.41 25.36 2.18
CA ALA A 48 9.12 25.42 1.47
C ALA A 48 7.95 24.87 2.29
N ASN A 49 8.19 23.91 3.17
CA ASN A 49 7.19 23.30 4.05
C ASN A 49 7.86 22.60 5.24
N LEU A 50 7.08 22.11 6.21
CA LEU A 50 7.59 21.43 7.40
C LEU A 50 8.46 20.22 7.03
N ARG A 51 8.08 19.47 5.99
CA ARG A 51 8.85 18.32 5.52
C ARG A 51 10.25 18.72 5.06
N HIS A 52 10.35 19.79 4.27
CA HIS A 52 11.64 20.34 3.85
C HIS A 52 12.46 20.82 5.05
N PHE A 53 11.82 21.50 6.01
CA PHE A 53 12.47 21.97 7.23
C PHE A 53 13.06 20.81 8.05
N VAL A 54 12.29 19.75 8.28
CA VAL A 54 12.74 18.58 9.06
C VAL A 54 13.90 17.87 8.35
N ARG A 55 13.82 17.66 7.03
CA ARG A 55 14.91 17.04 6.25
C ARG A 55 16.20 17.84 6.27
N ALA A 56 16.09 19.17 6.16
CA ALA A 56 17.25 20.04 6.05
C ALA A 56 17.91 20.33 7.40
N ASN A 57 17.12 20.40 8.48
CA ASN A 57 17.59 20.96 9.76
C ASN A 57 17.52 19.99 10.94
N VAL A 58 16.91 18.80 10.80
CA VAL A 58 16.74 17.85 11.92
C VAL A 58 17.29 16.48 11.53
N PRO A 59 18.63 16.31 11.49
CA PRO A 59 19.25 15.08 10.98
C PRO A 59 18.91 13.83 11.82
N THR A 60 18.57 14.02 13.10
CA THR A 60 18.17 12.94 14.02
C THR A 60 16.77 12.39 13.76
N VAL A 61 16.01 13.01 12.86
CA VAL A 61 14.60 12.68 12.59
C VAL A 61 14.42 12.32 11.11
N ARG A 62 13.76 11.18 10.86
CA ARG A 62 13.42 10.73 9.51
C ARG A 62 11.92 10.54 9.34
N GLU A 63 11.49 10.51 8.09
CA GLU A 63 10.15 10.11 7.69
C GLU A 63 10.05 8.59 7.84
N VAL A 64 9.21 8.12 8.77
CA VAL A 64 9.05 6.69 9.10
C VAL A 64 7.92 6.07 8.30
N SER A 65 6.80 6.79 8.12
CA SER A 65 5.64 6.30 7.37
C SER A 65 4.71 7.43 6.93
N LEU A 66 3.62 7.06 6.25
CA LEU A 66 2.52 7.95 5.91
C LEU A 66 1.26 7.48 6.62
N GLN A 67 0.52 8.40 7.25
CA GLN A 67 -0.83 8.16 7.76
C GLN A 67 -1.81 9.01 6.93
N GLY A 68 -2.40 8.38 5.90
CA GLY A 68 -3.16 9.10 4.88
C GLY A 68 -2.25 9.97 4.02
N VAL A 69 -2.43 11.29 4.08
CA VAL A 69 -1.57 12.30 3.41
C VAL A 69 -0.51 12.89 4.33
N ASP A 70 -0.57 12.57 5.62
CA ASP A 70 0.33 13.13 6.63
C ASP A 70 1.56 12.26 6.84
N ILE A 71 2.67 12.91 7.13
CA ILE A 71 3.98 12.26 7.30
C ILE A 71 4.17 11.95 8.78
N VAL A 72 4.53 10.71 9.07
CA VAL A 72 4.93 10.29 10.41
C VAL A 72 6.44 10.41 10.50
N TYR A 73 6.92 11.24 11.41
CA TYR A 73 8.32 11.43 11.73
C TYR A 73 8.73 10.57 12.92
N GLY A 74 9.96 10.07 12.93
CA GLY A 74 10.53 9.28 14.03
C GLY A 74 12.04 9.42 14.09
N LEU A 75 12.65 9.00 15.20
CA LEU A 75 14.10 9.12 15.39
C LEU A 75 14.87 8.16 14.45
N GLN A 76 16.02 8.61 13.96
CA GLN A 76 16.98 7.80 13.24
C GLN A 76 17.75 6.93 14.23
N SER A 77 17.57 5.61 14.17
CA SER A 77 18.39 4.68 14.95
C SER A 77 19.81 4.71 14.41
N THR A 78 20.80 5.02 15.26
CA THR A 78 22.23 5.01 14.90
C THR A 78 22.66 3.59 14.51
N PRO A 79 23.22 3.38 13.30
CA PRO A 79 23.84 2.11 12.95
C PRO A 79 25.26 2.08 13.51
N ASN A 80 25.56 1.11 14.38
CA ASN A 80 26.94 0.68 14.55
C ASN A 80 27.34 -0.18 13.34
N THR A 81 28.51 0.14 12.80
CA THR A 81 29.38 -0.70 11.94
C THR A 81 29.23 -0.57 10.41
N THR A 82 30.11 0.29 9.90
CA THR A 82 30.95 0.17 8.69
C THR A 82 30.36 0.54 7.32
N SER A 83 30.97 1.60 6.78
CA SER A 83 30.80 2.22 5.48
C SER A 83 31.36 1.38 4.32
N ALA A 84 30.55 1.22 3.26
CA ALA A 84 30.97 1.13 1.85
C ALA A 84 29.74 1.45 0.96
N PRO A 85 29.93 1.94 -0.28
CA PRO A 85 29.06 2.93 -0.92
C PRO A 85 27.74 2.39 -1.47
N LEU A 86 26.73 3.29 -1.41
CA LEU A 86 25.38 3.28 -1.96
C LEU A 86 25.16 2.31 -3.14
N SER A 87 24.79 1.07 -2.80
CA SER A 87 23.93 0.22 -3.64
C SER A 87 22.64 0.02 -2.86
N VAL A 88 21.59 0.75 -3.24
CA VAL A 88 20.29 0.66 -2.58
C VAL A 88 19.55 -0.55 -3.16
N GLU A 89 19.97 -1.74 -2.76
CA GLU A 89 19.11 -2.91 -2.70
C GLU A 89 18.18 -2.71 -1.48
N GLU A 90 17.00 -2.12 -1.70
CA GLU A 90 15.99 -2.00 -0.65
C GLU A 90 15.23 -3.32 -0.51
N GLU A 91 15.74 -4.19 0.36
CA GLU A 91 15.04 -5.33 0.92
C GLU A 91 13.77 -4.88 1.67
N ASN A 92 12.63 -5.26 1.11
CA ASN A 92 11.56 -5.99 1.78
C ASN A 92 11.13 -5.51 3.18
N SER A 93 10.23 -4.53 3.23
CA SER A 93 9.27 -4.35 4.33
C SER A 93 7.85 -4.77 3.91
N SER A 94 7.72 -6.02 3.48
CA SER A 94 6.43 -6.72 3.39
C SER A 94 6.01 -7.22 4.79
N LYS A 95 5.40 -6.36 5.60
CA LYS A 95 4.61 -6.78 6.78
C LYS A 95 3.29 -6.02 6.89
N SER A 96 2.42 -6.23 5.91
CA SER A 96 0.97 -6.40 6.10
C SER A 96 0.38 -6.85 4.76
N ASN A 97 -0.58 -7.79 4.80
CA ASN A 97 -1.21 -8.52 3.68
C ASN A 97 -0.58 -9.86 3.28
N LYS A 98 -0.28 -10.74 4.25
CA LYS A 98 -0.30 -12.19 4.01
C LYS A 98 -1.75 -12.69 3.91
N ALA A 99 -2.45 -12.33 2.82
CA ALA A 99 -3.66 -13.01 2.34
C ALA A 99 -4.21 -12.44 1.01
N ARG A 100 -3.39 -11.97 0.07
CA ARG A 100 -3.82 -11.84 -1.35
C ARG A 100 -2.65 -12.23 -2.24
N ARG A 101 -2.64 -13.47 -2.73
CA ARG A 101 -1.73 -13.93 -3.78
C ARG A 101 -2.12 -13.22 -5.09
N GLY A 102 -1.62 -12.01 -5.26
CA GLY A 102 -1.67 -11.22 -6.48
C GLY A 102 -0.28 -10.63 -6.74
N LEU A 103 -0.01 -10.27 -7.99
CA LEU A 103 1.24 -9.65 -8.42
C LEU A 103 1.63 -8.49 -7.46
N GLN A 104 2.76 -8.59 -6.77
CA GLN A 104 3.24 -7.50 -5.91
C GLN A 104 3.78 -6.37 -6.79
N ILE A 105 2.90 -5.43 -7.13
CA ILE A 105 3.26 -4.22 -7.88
C ILE A 105 3.96 -3.27 -6.91
N ALA A 106 5.17 -2.81 -7.26
CA ALA A 106 5.90 -1.85 -6.45
C ALA A 106 5.06 -0.58 -6.20
N PRO A 107 5.05 -0.02 -4.98
CA PRO A 107 4.20 1.14 -4.64
C PRO A 107 4.39 2.34 -5.58
N ARG A 108 5.61 2.58 -6.06
CA ARG A 108 5.93 3.65 -7.01
C ARG A 108 5.28 3.42 -8.38
N VAL A 109 5.38 2.20 -8.91
CA VAL A 109 4.73 1.78 -10.16
C VAL A 109 3.21 1.93 -10.05
N TRP A 110 2.64 1.43 -8.96
CA TRP A 110 1.22 1.53 -8.70
C TRP A 110 0.76 2.99 -8.63
N LYS A 111 1.50 3.85 -7.93
CA LYS A 111 1.18 5.28 -7.83
C LYS A 111 1.24 5.98 -9.19
N THR A 112 2.26 5.70 -10.00
CA THR A 112 2.39 6.27 -11.35
C THR A 112 1.27 5.83 -12.28
N PHE A 113 0.81 4.58 -12.18
CA PHE A 113 -0.31 4.11 -12.98
C PHE A 113 -1.66 4.65 -12.48
N ALA A 114 -1.92 4.58 -11.17
CA ALA A 114 -3.21 4.93 -10.56
C ALA A 114 -3.44 6.44 -10.37
N SER A 115 -2.46 7.27 -10.73
CA SER A 115 -2.54 8.73 -10.68
C SER A 115 -2.26 9.29 -12.08
N PRO A 116 -3.11 10.15 -12.63
CA PRO A 116 -2.91 10.78 -13.94
C PRO A 116 -1.84 11.90 -13.91
N SER A 117 -0.81 11.79 -13.05
CA SER A 117 0.22 12.82 -12.94
C SER A 117 1.21 12.73 -14.09
N GLU A 118 1.36 13.83 -14.85
CA GLU A 118 2.28 13.91 -16.00
C GLU A 118 3.76 13.83 -15.62
N ARG A 119 4.09 14.03 -14.33
CA ARG A 119 5.46 14.06 -13.82
C ARG A 119 6.19 12.73 -13.94
N TYR A 120 5.47 11.60 -13.89
CA TYR A 120 6.07 10.28 -13.92
C TYR A 120 5.47 9.46 -15.05
N GLN A 121 6.34 8.77 -15.78
CA GLN A 121 5.95 7.89 -16.87
C GLN A 121 6.31 6.46 -16.51
N LEU A 122 5.40 5.53 -16.81
CA LEU A 122 5.62 4.11 -16.58
C LEU A 122 6.00 3.43 -17.90
N PHE A 123 7.07 2.64 -17.86
CA PHE A 123 7.52 1.81 -18.96
C PHE A 123 7.58 0.35 -18.52
N GLY A 124 7.26 -0.56 -19.44
CA GLY A 124 7.46 -1.99 -19.25
C GLY A 124 8.33 -2.56 -20.35
N ASN A 125 9.27 -3.41 -19.96
CA ASN A 125 10.15 -4.12 -20.88
C ASN A 125 9.40 -5.32 -21.49
N GLN A 126 9.27 -5.36 -22.81
CA GLN A 126 8.53 -6.41 -23.51
C GLN A 126 9.23 -7.78 -23.50
N LEU A 127 10.52 -7.84 -23.17
CA LEU A 127 11.28 -9.09 -23.11
C LEU A 127 11.35 -9.64 -21.68
N SER A 128 11.68 -8.78 -20.71
CA SER A 128 11.90 -9.21 -19.31
C SER A 128 10.65 -9.12 -18.43
N GLY A 129 9.66 -8.31 -18.81
CA GLY A 129 8.53 -7.99 -17.93
C GLY A 129 8.86 -6.98 -16.82
N GLU A 130 10.07 -6.43 -16.81
CA GLU A 130 10.50 -5.42 -15.84
C GLU A 130 9.69 -4.12 -16.03
N LEU A 131 9.33 -3.48 -14.92
CA LEU A 131 8.61 -2.22 -14.89
C LEU A 131 9.51 -1.11 -14.36
N ARG A 132 9.53 0.03 -15.05
CA ARG A 132 10.37 1.18 -14.70
C ARG A 132 9.57 2.47 -14.70
N VAL A 133 9.73 3.26 -13.65
CA VAL A 133 9.17 4.62 -13.54
C VAL A 133 10.27 5.61 -13.87
N VAL A 134 9.99 6.51 -14.81
CA VAL A 134 10.90 7.53 -15.32
C VAL A 134 10.28 8.90 -15.05
N GLU A 135 11.08 9.89 -14.65
CA GLU A 135 10.59 11.26 -14.44
C GLU A 135 10.51 12.05 -15.75
N GLN A 136 9.58 13.00 -15.83
CA GLN A 136 9.42 13.86 -16.99
C GLN A 136 10.71 14.68 -17.23
N GLY A 137 11.37 14.43 -18.36
CA GLY A 137 12.66 15.05 -18.72
C GLY A 137 13.83 14.07 -18.73
N GLU A 138 13.68 12.88 -18.14
CA GLU A 138 14.66 11.80 -18.30
C GLU A 138 14.49 11.11 -19.67
N LEU A 139 15.59 10.59 -20.21
CA LEU A 139 15.58 9.87 -21.48
C LEU A 139 14.70 8.64 -21.39
N SER A 140 13.72 8.55 -22.30
CA SER A 140 12.87 7.37 -22.41
C SER A 140 13.75 6.16 -22.74
N PRO A 141 13.61 5.04 -21.99
CA PRO A 141 14.35 3.84 -22.32
C PRO A 141 13.86 3.39 -23.71
N GLY A 142 14.77 3.31 -24.68
CA GLY A 142 14.45 2.88 -26.04
C GLY A 142 13.94 1.43 -26.07
N SER A 143 13.77 0.86 -27.27
CA SER A 143 13.45 -0.57 -27.42
C SER A 143 14.37 -1.44 -26.53
N PRO A 144 13.85 -2.44 -25.79
CA PRO A 144 12.53 -3.08 -25.86
C PRO A 144 11.47 -2.52 -24.89
N TRP A 145 11.62 -1.29 -24.42
CA TRP A 145 10.73 -0.69 -23.44
C TRP A 145 9.54 -0.01 -24.10
N THR A 146 8.34 -0.29 -23.59
CA THR A 146 7.08 0.28 -24.09
C THR A 146 6.40 1.07 -22.99
N ARG A 147 5.90 2.26 -23.34
CA ARG A 147 5.16 3.11 -22.42
C ARG A 147 3.81 2.48 -22.04
N ILE A 148 3.55 2.43 -20.74
CA ILE A 148 2.27 2.07 -20.14
C ILE A 148 1.57 3.38 -19.78
N PRO A 149 0.41 3.70 -20.38
CA PRO A 149 -0.34 4.89 -20.00
C PRO A 149 -0.87 4.76 -18.57
N SER A 150 -0.87 5.87 -17.83
CA SER A 150 -1.58 5.97 -16.55
C SER A 150 -3.09 5.91 -16.78
N CYS A 151 -3.82 5.53 -15.73
CA CYS A 151 -5.28 5.49 -15.77
C CYS A 151 -5.84 6.89 -16.06
N SER A 152 -6.71 7.00 -17.06
CA SER A 152 -7.22 8.28 -17.52
C SER A 152 -8.29 8.84 -16.55
N PRO A 153 -8.54 10.17 -16.57
CA PRO A 153 -9.64 10.76 -15.83
C PRO A 153 -11.01 10.12 -16.14
N GLU A 154 -11.24 9.76 -17.40
CA GLU A 154 -12.46 9.12 -17.90
C GLU A 154 -12.60 7.70 -17.34
N GLU A 155 -11.50 6.94 -17.26
CA GLU A 155 -11.48 5.62 -16.64
C GLU A 155 -11.78 5.72 -15.13
N HIS A 156 -11.24 6.72 -14.43
CA HIS A 156 -11.58 6.96 -13.03
C HIS A 156 -13.06 7.31 -12.82
N LEU A 157 -13.65 8.10 -13.73
CA LEU A 157 -15.09 8.38 -13.74
C LEU A 157 -15.90 7.11 -13.99
N GLY A 158 -15.48 6.26 -14.93
CA GLY A 158 -16.10 4.96 -15.18
C GLY A 158 -16.12 4.08 -13.93
N ILE A 159 -14.99 3.98 -13.22
CA ILE A 159 -14.89 3.24 -11.96
C ILE A 159 -15.83 3.79 -10.88
N ALA A 160 -16.00 5.11 -10.80
CA ALA A 160 -16.95 5.71 -9.86
C ALA A 160 -18.40 5.38 -10.21
N LYS A 161 -18.77 5.45 -11.50
CA LYS A 161 -20.11 5.06 -11.99
C LYS A 161 -20.40 3.58 -11.74
N ASP A 162 -19.42 2.71 -11.99
CA ASP A 162 -19.49 1.27 -11.69
C ASP A 162 -19.69 0.99 -10.19
N PHE A 163 -19.05 1.77 -9.33
CA PHE A 163 -19.24 1.62 -7.88
C PHE A 163 -20.66 2.01 -7.47
N ILE A 164 -21.20 3.10 -8.02
CA ILE A 164 -22.56 3.56 -7.74
C ILE A 164 -23.58 2.52 -8.20
N SER A 165 -23.40 1.92 -9.39
CA SER A 165 -24.37 0.97 -9.95
C SER A 165 -24.54 -0.30 -9.11
N VAL A 166 -23.50 -0.70 -8.35
CA VAL A 166 -23.55 -1.87 -7.45
C VAL A 166 -24.08 -1.56 -6.04
N LEU A 167 -24.38 -0.29 -5.73
CA LEU A 167 -25.03 0.06 -4.48
C LEU A 167 -26.50 -0.40 -4.50
N GLN A 168 -27.05 -0.71 -3.33
CA GLN A 168 -28.46 -1.10 -3.20
C GLN A 168 -29.34 0.08 -2.79
N ASP A 169 -28.76 1.05 -2.09
CA ASP A 169 -29.45 2.20 -1.54
C ASP A 169 -29.51 3.34 -2.57
N GLU A 170 -30.73 3.71 -2.98
CA GLU A 170 -31.00 4.75 -3.97
C GLU A 170 -30.62 6.16 -3.47
N GLU A 171 -30.74 6.44 -2.17
CA GLU A 171 -30.33 7.73 -1.61
C GLU A 171 -28.80 7.89 -1.67
N HIS A 172 -28.08 6.82 -1.35
CA HIS A 172 -26.62 6.77 -1.51
C HIS A 172 -26.20 6.93 -2.97
N LYS A 173 -26.89 6.27 -3.91
CA LYS A 173 -26.63 6.41 -5.35
C LYS A 173 -26.79 7.85 -5.79
N ASN A 174 -27.94 8.45 -5.53
CA ASN A 174 -28.26 9.82 -5.94
C ASN A 174 -27.29 10.83 -5.33
N SER A 175 -26.95 10.67 -4.05
CA SER A 175 -25.96 11.49 -3.37
C SER A 175 -24.60 11.45 -4.06
N LEU A 176 -24.10 10.26 -4.41
CA LEU A 176 -22.80 10.11 -5.08
C LEU A 176 -22.83 10.54 -6.55
N LEU A 177 -23.90 10.23 -7.30
CA LEU A 177 -24.06 10.65 -8.70
C LEU A 177 -23.97 12.17 -8.84
N SER A 178 -24.64 12.90 -7.94
CA SER A 178 -24.64 14.38 -7.95
C SER A 178 -23.25 15.02 -7.78
N THR A 179 -22.25 14.23 -7.36
CA THR A 179 -20.88 14.73 -7.19
C THR A 179 -20.04 14.63 -8.46
N LEU A 180 -20.39 13.73 -9.40
CA LEU A 180 -19.54 13.39 -10.55
C LEU A 180 -19.46 14.50 -11.60
N ASP A 181 -20.49 15.35 -11.70
CA ASP A 181 -20.52 16.46 -12.67
C ASP A 181 -19.78 17.71 -12.18
N LYS A 182 -19.28 17.69 -10.93
CA LYS A 182 -18.63 18.86 -10.32
C LYS A 182 -17.13 18.92 -10.68
N PRO A 183 -16.56 20.12 -10.88
CA PRO A 183 -15.11 20.26 -11.02
C PRO A 183 -14.41 19.75 -9.75
N GLY A 184 -13.37 18.93 -9.92
CA GLY A 184 -12.71 18.29 -8.78
C GLY A 184 -13.59 17.25 -8.06
N TRP A 185 -14.55 16.64 -8.78
CA TRP A 185 -15.50 15.64 -8.27
C TRP A 185 -14.86 14.63 -7.33
N TRP A 186 -13.62 14.22 -7.60
CA TRP A 186 -12.87 13.23 -6.82
C TRP A 186 -12.90 13.49 -5.30
N ASN A 187 -12.64 14.73 -4.89
CA ASN A 187 -12.59 15.10 -3.48
C ASN A 187 -13.99 15.12 -2.86
N ILE A 188 -14.97 15.64 -3.61
CA ILE A 188 -16.37 15.77 -3.17
C ILE A 188 -17.01 14.38 -3.06
N PHE A 189 -16.75 13.51 -4.03
CA PHE A 189 -17.18 12.12 -4.07
C PHE A 189 -16.61 11.36 -2.88
N LEU A 190 -15.30 11.47 -2.64
CA LEU A 190 -14.67 10.78 -1.51
C LEU A 190 -15.24 11.24 -0.16
N PHE A 191 -15.39 12.55 0.02
CA PHE A 191 -16.00 13.11 1.24
C PHE A 191 -17.44 12.62 1.42
N THR A 192 -18.22 12.59 0.34
CA THR A 192 -19.60 12.08 0.36
C THR A 192 -19.62 10.59 0.69
N ALA A 193 -18.76 9.78 0.08
CA ALA A 193 -18.63 8.36 0.40
C ALA A 193 -18.20 8.12 1.85
N GLN A 194 -17.35 8.98 2.43
CA GLN A 194 -17.00 8.92 3.86
C GLN A 194 -18.20 9.22 4.75
N ARG A 195 -18.94 10.29 4.46
CA ARG A 195 -20.14 10.67 5.23
C ARG A 195 -21.21 9.58 5.21
N LEU A 196 -21.32 8.85 4.10
CA LEU A 196 -22.26 7.73 3.93
C LEU A 196 -21.71 6.38 4.45
N GLY A 197 -20.51 6.34 5.04
CA GLY A 197 -19.90 5.09 5.53
C GLY A 197 -19.45 4.12 4.43
N LEU A 198 -19.35 4.58 3.19
CA LEU A 198 -19.02 3.77 2.00
C LEU A 198 -17.53 3.79 1.64
N ALA A 199 -16.69 4.56 2.35
CA ALA A 199 -15.29 4.79 2.01
C ALA A 199 -14.47 3.50 1.84
N THR A 200 -14.59 2.53 2.76
CA THR A 200 -13.87 1.25 2.68
C THR A 200 -14.28 0.47 1.44
N ARG A 201 -15.59 0.33 1.20
CA ARG A 201 -16.14 -0.38 0.03
C ARG A 201 -15.71 0.30 -1.28
N TRP A 202 -15.70 1.63 -1.30
CA TRP A 202 -15.20 2.41 -2.43
C TRP A 202 -13.72 2.14 -2.69
N HIS A 203 -12.87 2.18 -1.66
CA HIS A 203 -11.43 1.92 -1.80
C HIS A 203 -11.15 0.53 -2.33
N GLU A 204 -11.81 -0.50 -1.79
CA GLU A 204 -11.68 -1.86 -2.28
C GLU A 204 -12.16 -2.01 -3.72
N HIS A 205 -13.30 -1.39 -4.06
CA HIS A 205 -13.83 -1.42 -5.42
C HIS A 205 -12.87 -0.79 -6.42
N ARG A 206 -12.43 0.44 -6.11
CA ARG A 206 -11.48 1.18 -6.94
C ARG A 206 -10.17 0.43 -7.09
N GLN A 207 -9.60 -0.09 -6.00
CA GLN A 207 -8.33 -0.80 -6.04
C GLN A 207 -8.40 -2.02 -6.94
N ARG A 208 -9.48 -2.81 -6.85
CA ARG A 208 -9.71 -3.97 -7.72
C ARG A 208 -9.80 -3.57 -9.19
N ARG A 209 -10.63 -2.58 -9.51
CA ARG A 209 -10.81 -2.11 -10.90
C ARG A 209 -9.52 -1.55 -11.50
N LEU A 210 -8.75 -0.77 -10.73
CA LEU A 210 -7.45 -0.27 -11.19
C LEU A 210 -6.44 -1.40 -11.40
N HIS A 211 -6.49 -2.45 -10.57
CA HIS A 211 -5.61 -3.60 -10.75
C HIS A 211 -5.97 -4.36 -12.04
N GLU A 212 -7.27 -4.58 -12.29
CA GLU A 212 -7.75 -5.17 -13.54
C GLU A 212 -7.30 -4.35 -14.76
N GLN A 213 -7.48 -3.03 -14.72
CA GLN A 213 -7.05 -2.13 -15.81
C GLN A 213 -5.54 -2.16 -16.04
N PHE A 214 -4.76 -2.24 -14.95
CA PHE A 214 -3.31 -2.35 -15.03
C PHE A 214 -2.87 -3.63 -15.74
N LEU A 215 -3.41 -4.79 -15.33
CA LEU A 215 -3.09 -6.08 -15.92
C LEU A 215 -3.51 -6.14 -17.40
N ASN A 216 -4.73 -5.66 -17.70
CA ASN A 216 -5.22 -5.58 -19.08
C ASN A 216 -4.33 -4.70 -19.96
N THR A 217 -3.82 -3.60 -19.42
CA THR A 217 -2.93 -2.70 -20.16
C THR A 217 -1.55 -3.33 -20.39
N ILE A 218 -0.98 -3.98 -19.39
CA ILE A 218 0.28 -4.74 -19.53
C ILE A 218 0.14 -5.83 -20.58
N GLN A 219 -0.94 -6.61 -20.53
CA GLN A 219 -1.20 -7.70 -21.48
C GLN A 219 -1.39 -7.17 -22.91
N ARG A 220 -2.16 -6.09 -23.10
CA ARG A 220 -2.34 -5.44 -24.42
C ARG A 220 -1.03 -4.93 -25.01
N LYS A 221 -0.09 -4.50 -24.17
CA LYS A 221 1.24 -4.03 -24.58
C LYS A 221 2.26 -5.16 -24.79
N GLY A 222 1.84 -6.41 -24.63
CA GLY A 222 2.70 -7.58 -24.81
C GLY A 222 3.80 -7.70 -23.76
N ILE A 223 3.67 -7.03 -22.61
CA ILE A 223 4.66 -7.06 -21.55
C ILE A 223 4.45 -8.35 -20.75
N PRO A 224 5.45 -9.23 -20.64
CA PRO A 224 5.32 -10.48 -19.90
C PRO A 224 5.00 -10.19 -18.44
N LEU A 225 3.89 -10.73 -17.94
CA LEU A 225 3.65 -10.74 -16.50
C LEU A 225 4.71 -11.65 -15.85
N PRO A 226 5.29 -11.26 -14.70
CA PRO A 226 6.18 -12.13 -13.94
C PRO A 226 5.49 -13.48 -13.73
N LYS A 227 5.96 -14.52 -14.44
CA LYS A 227 5.50 -15.88 -14.20
C LYS A 227 5.82 -16.18 -12.73
N GLN A 228 4.81 -16.48 -11.93
CA GLN A 228 5.02 -16.98 -10.58
C GLN A 228 6.02 -18.13 -10.66
N ARG A 229 7.25 -17.93 -10.16
CA ARG A 229 8.19 -19.03 -10.04
C ARG A 229 7.61 -20.02 -9.03
N GLY A 230 7.24 -21.21 -9.53
CA GLY A 230 6.74 -22.37 -8.79
C GLY A 230 5.30 -22.73 -9.21
N ARG A 231 5.03 -23.77 -10.00
CA ARG A 231 5.73 -25.04 -10.24
C ARG A 231 5.88 -25.30 -11.74
N THR A 232 7.11 -25.33 -12.23
CA THR A 232 7.44 -26.21 -13.36
C THR A 232 7.39 -27.64 -12.82
N ALA A 233 6.25 -28.29 -12.94
CA ALA A 233 6.24 -29.75 -12.98
C ALA A 233 6.87 -30.12 -14.33
N ALA A 234 8.16 -30.40 -14.33
CA ALA A 234 8.73 -31.26 -15.34
C ALA A 234 8.07 -32.63 -15.18
N SER A 235 7.08 -32.92 -16.01
CA SER A 235 6.60 -34.29 -16.21
C SER A 235 7.09 -34.73 -17.57
N SER A 236 8.21 -35.46 -17.57
CA SER A 236 8.51 -36.41 -18.64
C SER A 236 7.38 -37.44 -18.75
N PRO A 237 7.12 -37.98 -19.95
CA PRO A 237 6.00 -38.88 -20.19
C PRO A 237 6.34 -40.27 -19.65
N VAL A 238 5.51 -40.79 -18.75
CA VAL A 238 5.43 -42.24 -18.50
C VAL A 238 3.98 -42.66 -18.70
N ASP A 239 3.86 -43.64 -19.58
CA ASP A 239 2.66 -44.26 -20.10
C ASP A 239 1.85 -45.00 -19.01
N LYS A 240 0.52 -44.94 -19.17
CA LYS A 240 -0.50 -45.98 -18.91
C LYS A 240 -0.57 -46.63 -17.53
N SER A 241 -1.70 -46.44 -16.84
CA SER A 241 -2.78 -47.44 -16.82
C SER A 241 -4.02 -46.96 -16.04
N SER A 242 -5.16 -47.37 -16.55
CA SER A 242 -6.56 -47.04 -16.22
C SER A 242 -6.98 -47.30 -14.77
N SER A 243 -7.91 -46.48 -14.27
CA SER A 243 -9.18 -46.96 -13.65
C SER A 243 -10.12 -45.78 -13.37
N THR A 244 -11.21 -45.74 -14.12
CA THR A 244 -12.43 -44.97 -13.91
C THR A 244 -13.16 -45.40 -12.62
N VAL A 245 -13.53 -44.47 -11.75
CA VAL A 245 -14.79 -44.54 -10.97
C VAL A 245 -15.40 -43.15 -10.87
N SER A 246 -16.65 -43.07 -11.30
CA SER A 246 -17.51 -41.90 -11.40
C SER A 246 -17.95 -41.32 -10.04
N HIS A 247 -18.26 -40.03 -10.11
CA HIS A 247 -19.03 -39.18 -9.19
C HIS A 247 -19.86 -39.81 -8.07
N ALA A 248 -19.74 -39.22 -6.88
CA ALA A 248 -20.92 -38.74 -6.14
C ALA A 248 -20.54 -37.55 -5.24
N ASN A 249 -21.16 -36.41 -5.51
CA ASN A 249 -21.29 -35.28 -4.61
C ASN A 249 -21.85 -35.74 -3.27
N SER A 250 -21.21 -35.36 -2.17
CA SER A 250 -21.86 -35.21 -0.88
C SER A 250 -21.45 -33.87 -0.31
N ALA A 251 -22.25 -32.86 -0.65
CA ALA A 251 -22.26 -31.58 0.00
C ALA A 251 -22.70 -31.77 1.44
N HIS A 252 -21.75 -31.98 2.34
CA HIS A 252 -22.03 -31.87 3.77
C HIS A 252 -22.01 -30.39 4.15
N ILE A 253 -23.19 -29.94 4.55
CA ILE A 253 -23.49 -28.65 5.17
C ILE A 253 -22.60 -28.52 6.41
N TYR A 254 -21.53 -27.73 6.30
CA TYR A 254 -20.77 -27.25 7.45
C TYR A 254 -20.90 -25.73 7.45
N GLY A 255 -21.34 -25.18 8.58
CA GLY A 255 -21.46 -23.74 8.74
C GLY A 255 -20.12 -23.02 8.47
N PRO A 256 -20.15 -21.72 8.10
CA PRO A 256 -18.95 -20.97 7.72
C PRO A 256 -17.79 -21.06 8.74
N GLY A 257 -18.11 -21.23 10.02
CA GLY A 257 -17.14 -21.36 11.12
C GLY A 257 -16.38 -22.70 11.16
N GLU A 258 -17.03 -23.82 10.87
CA GLU A 258 -16.39 -25.16 10.95
C GLU A 258 -15.37 -25.35 9.83
N SER A 259 -15.70 -24.84 8.63
CA SER A 259 -14.80 -24.86 7.47
C SER A 259 -13.57 -23.98 7.70
N LEU A 260 -13.75 -22.79 8.28
CA LEU A 260 -12.62 -21.91 8.61
C LEU A 260 -11.73 -22.54 9.67
N ARG A 261 -12.31 -23.17 10.71
CA ARG A 261 -11.54 -23.85 11.75
C ARG A 261 -10.67 -24.97 11.19
N ARG A 262 -11.21 -25.82 10.31
CA ARG A 262 -10.43 -26.87 9.63
C ARG A 262 -9.31 -26.29 8.76
N ILE A 263 -9.56 -25.18 8.06
CA ILE A 263 -8.56 -24.52 7.22
C ILE A 263 -7.44 -23.92 8.09
N VAL A 264 -7.79 -23.27 9.20
CA VAL A 264 -6.82 -22.70 10.15
C VAL A 264 -5.97 -23.79 10.79
N ILE A 265 -6.58 -24.88 11.27
CA ILE A 265 -5.85 -26.04 11.83
C ILE A 265 -4.94 -26.66 10.77
N GLY A 266 -5.44 -26.85 9.55
CA GLY A 266 -4.65 -27.37 8.43
C GLY A 266 -3.48 -26.46 8.04
N ALA A 267 -3.61 -25.15 8.21
CA ALA A 267 -2.53 -24.19 7.99
C ALA A 267 -1.49 -24.23 9.12
N ILE A 268 -1.93 -24.25 10.38
CA ILE A 268 -1.05 -24.33 11.57
C ILE A 268 -0.20 -25.60 11.54
N ASN A 269 -0.79 -26.76 11.21
CA ASN A 269 -0.07 -28.03 11.13
C ASN A 269 0.99 -28.09 10.01
N ARG A 270 1.00 -27.12 9.09
CA ARG A 270 2.00 -27.02 8.02
C ARG A 270 3.05 -25.94 8.29
N MET A 271 2.94 -25.22 9.41
CA MET A 271 3.91 -24.20 9.81
C MET A 271 5.10 -24.85 10.53
N SER A 272 6.29 -24.31 10.29
CA SER A 272 7.49 -24.64 11.07
C SER A 272 7.41 -24.06 12.49
N VAL A 273 8.19 -24.60 13.43
CA VAL A 273 8.24 -24.12 14.82
C VAL A 273 8.60 -22.63 14.90
N SER A 274 9.48 -22.15 14.03
CA SER A 274 9.83 -20.72 13.93
C SER A 274 8.67 -19.85 13.46
N GLU A 275 7.81 -20.36 12.58
CA GLU A 275 6.61 -19.66 12.12
C GLU A 275 5.53 -19.65 13.20
N LEU A 276 5.35 -20.75 13.94
CA LEU A 276 4.45 -20.81 15.08
C LEU A 276 4.83 -19.78 16.16
N ARG A 277 6.13 -19.62 16.44
CA ARG A 277 6.62 -18.58 17.37
C ARG A 277 6.40 -17.15 16.89
N SER A 278 6.19 -16.96 15.59
CA SER A 278 5.91 -15.65 15.00
C SER A 278 4.42 -15.32 14.93
N LEU A 279 3.54 -16.27 15.27
CA LEU A 279 2.11 -16.02 15.37
C LEU A 279 1.84 -15.15 16.58
N ASN A 280 1.24 -13.99 16.33
CA ASN A 280 0.85 -13.07 17.38
C ASN A 280 -0.52 -13.49 17.92
N ILE A 281 -0.53 -14.53 18.76
CA ILE A 281 -1.75 -15.02 19.42
C ILE A 281 -1.97 -14.17 20.67
N PRO A 282 -3.14 -13.53 20.83
CA PRO A 282 -3.47 -12.80 22.06
C PRO A 282 -3.29 -13.70 23.28
N ILE A 283 -2.53 -13.23 24.27
CA ILE A 283 -2.13 -14.05 25.43
C ILE A 283 -3.33 -14.58 26.24
N GLY A 284 -4.48 -13.89 26.18
CA GLY A 284 -5.73 -14.36 26.77
C GLY A 284 -6.14 -15.75 26.26
N HIS A 285 -6.02 -16.01 24.95
CA HIS A 285 -6.37 -17.32 24.38
C HIS A 285 -5.42 -18.44 24.81
N ILE A 286 -4.17 -18.12 25.14
CA ILE A 286 -3.19 -19.10 25.64
C ILE A 286 -3.48 -19.43 27.11
N ILE A 287 -3.86 -18.43 27.90
CA ILE A 287 -4.24 -18.58 29.31
C ILE A 287 -5.55 -19.36 29.45
N ASP A 288 -6.50 -19.16 28.53
CA ASP A 288 -7.78 -19.87 28.56
C ASP A 288 -7.63 -21.38 28.26
N GLU A 289 -6.69 -21.75 27.37
CA GLU A 289 -6.36 -23.16 27.11
C GLU A 289 -5.54 -23.79 28.27
N LEU A 290 -4.61 -23.04 28.88
CA LEU A 290 -3.83 -23.52 30.04
C LEU A 290 -4.66 -23.73 31.33
N LYS A 291 -5.88 -23.19 31.38
CA LYS A 291 -6.83 -23.40 32.50
C LYS A 291 -7.83 -24.53 32.24
N ALA A 292 -7.83 -25.08 31.02
CA ALA A 292 -8.71 -26.17 30.61
C ALA A 292 -8.07 -27.57 30.79
N ASP A 293 -6.76 -27.61 31.06
CA ASP A 293 -6.03 -28.76 31.64
C ASP A 293 -5.97 -28.66 33.18
#